data_AF-A0A957Q9T1-F1
#
_entry.id   AF-A0A957Q9T1-F1
#
_cell.length_a   1.000
_cell.length_b   1.000
_cell.length_c   1.000
_cell.angle_alpha   90.00
_cell.angle_beta   90.00
_cell.angle_gamma   90.00
#
_symmetry.space_group_name_H-M   'P 1'
#
loop_
_entity.id
_entity.type
_entity.pdbx_description
1 polymer ?
#
loop_
_entity_poly.entity_id
_entity_poly.type
_entity_poly.pdbx_seq_one_letter_code
_entity_poly.pdbx_strand_id
1 'polypeptide(L)'
;WLYGTEGGCHWPEGKFLGTNYTTKQFFNRHITLTDDPMEPHALECVAFAQAVTDGAPSPVPAEQSLQVMTILDGIYRSQETGREVLLD
;
A
#
# COMPACT_ATOMS: atom_id res chain seq x y z
N TRP A 1 -4.81 9.36 27.61
CA TRP A 1 -6.28 9.43 27.52
C TRP A 1 -6.70 10.78 26.98
N LEU A 2 -7.56 10.77 25.97
CA LEU A 2 -8.20 11.94 25.39
C LEU A 2 -9.70 11.85 25.67
N TYR A 3 -10.27 12.88 26.27
CA TYR A 3 -11.67 12.90 26.67
C TYR A 3 -12.44 13.95 25.86
N GLY A 4 -13.63 13.59 25.43
CA GLY A 4 -14.59 14.48 24.76
C GLY A 4 -15.97 14.36 25.39
N THR A 5 -16.90 15.20 24.94
CA THR A 5 -18.28 15.25 25.46
C THR A 5 -19.14 14.06 25.05
N GLU A 6 -18.79 13.43 23.92
CA GLU A 6 -19.57 12.33 23.32
C GLU A 6 -18.75 11.02 23.20
N GLY A 7 -17.54 11.00 23.75
CA GLY A 7 -16.61 9.89 23.63
C GLY A 7 -15.19 10.23 24.06
N GLY A 8 -14.23 9.39 23.69
CA GLY A 8 -12.82 9.58 24.02
C GLY A 8 -11.90 8.61 23.29
N CYS A 9 -10.60 8.74 23.51
CA CYS A 9 -9.61 7.84 22.93
C CYS A 9 -8.50 7.49 23.92
N HIS A 10 -8.12 6.21 23.95
CA HIS A 10 -6.87 5.77 24.56
C HIS A 10 -5.78 5.73 23.49
N TRP A 11 -5.01 6.82 23.42
CA TRP A 11 -3.81 6.92 22.60
C TRP A 11 -2.57 6.54 23.43
N PRO A 12 -1.56 5.83 22.87
CA PRO A 12 -1.39 5.41 21.46
C PRO A 12 -2.02 4.07 21.09
N GLU A 13 -2.75 3.43 22.00
CA GLU A 13 -3.34 2.10 21.78
C GLU A 13 -4.44 2.06 20.70
N GLY A 14 -4.88 3.22 20.19
CA GLY A 14 -5.87 3.31 19.11
C GLY A 14 -7.26 2.82 19.51
N LYS A 15 -7.61 2.90 20.80
CA LYS A 15 -8.95 2.53 21.29
C LYS A 15 -9.85 3.76 21.32
N PHE A 16 -10.93 3.73 20.55
CA PHE A 16 -11.90 4.83 20.43
C PHE A 16 -13.21 4.44 21.10
N LEU A 17 -13.64 5.29 22.03
CA LEU A 17 -14.87 5.13 22.81
C LEU A 17 -15.87 6.15 22.28
N GLY A 18 -17.12 5.75 22.07
CA GLY A 18 -18.19 6.65 21.65
C GLY A 18 -19.53 6.25 22.24
N THR A 19 -20.36 7.25 22.52
CA THR A 19 -21.71 7.05 23.03
C THR A 19 -22.71 7.60 22.01
N ASN A 20 -23.64 6.76 21.56
CA ASN A 20 -24.81 7.22 20.82
C ASN A 20 -25.98 7.37 21.79
N TYR A 21 -26.30 8.61 22.13
CA TYR A 21 -27.37 8.92 23.09
C TYR A 21 -28.77 8.66 22.51
N THR A 22 -28.95 8.76 21.19
CA THR A 22 -30.22 8.51 20.52
C THR A 22 -30.61 7.03 20.58
N THR A 23 -29.66 6.14 20.26
CA THR A 23 -29.88 4.69 20.31
C THR A 23 -29.53 4.08 21.67
N LYS A 24 -29.01 4.88 22.62
CA LYS A 24 -28.55 4.48 23.96
C LYS A 24 -27.51 3.36 23.91
N GLN A 25 -26.53 3.49 23.01
CA GLN A 25 -25.49 2.50 22.78
C GLN A 25 -24.10 3.06 23.11
N PHE A 26 -23.26 2.20 23.68
CA PHE A 26 -21.84 2.47 23.88
C PHE A 26 -21.03 1.63 22.89
N PHE A 27 -20.07 2.26 22.22
CA PHE A 27 -19.20 1.63 21.24
C PHE A 27 -17.74 1.75 21.64
N ASN A 28 -17.05 0.61 21.64
CA ASN A 28 -15.61 0.54 21.75
C ASN A 28 -15.06 0.03 20.42
N ARG A 29 -14.26 0.85 19.76
CA ARG A 29 -13.67 0.56 18.45
C ARG A 29 -12.17 0.49 18.59
N HIS A 30 -11.58 -0.54 18.01
CA HIS A 30 -10.15 -0.77 17.99
C HIS A 30 -9.69 -0.77 16.55
N ILE A 31 -8.59 -0.07 16.27
CA ILE A 31 -7.87 -0.29 15.01
C ILE A 31 -7.21 -1.66 15.11
N THR A 32 -7.52 -2.52 14.15
CA THR A 32 -6.88 -3.83 13.99
C THR A 32 -6.21 -3.84 12.63
N LEU A 33 -5.06 -4.50 12.53
CA LEU A 33 -4.51 -4.84 11.22
C LEU A 33 -5.49 -5.82 10.60
N THR A 34 -6.04 -5.45 9.46
CA THR A 34 -6.80 -6.38 8.64
C THR A 34 -5.81 -7.31 7.97
N ASP A 35 -6.09 -8.61 8.02
CA ASP A 35 -5.36 -9.56 7.21
C ASP A 35 -5.73 -9.31 5.74
N ASP A 36 -4.73 -9.31 4.87
CA ASP A 36 -5.00 -9.24 3.44
C ASP A 36 -5.58 -10.60 3.03
N PRO A 37 -6.81 -10.67 2.47
CA PRO A 37 -7.44 -11.95 2.13
C PRO A 37 -6.63 -12.74 1.09
N MET A 38 -5.73 -12.07 0.40
CA MET A 38 -4.71 -12.67 -0.46
C MET A 38 -3.44 -11.82 -0.31
N GLU A 39 -2.36 -12.45 0.14
CA GLU A 39 -1.05 -11.81 0.21
C GLU A 39 -0.64 -11.21 -1.15
N PRO A 40 -0.02 -10.02 -1.20
CA PRO A 40 0.32 -9.34 -2.45
C PRO A 40 1.11 -10.21 -3.45
N HIS A 41 2.03 -11.05 -2.97
CA HIS A 41 2.79 -11.96 -3.83
C HIS A 41 1.90 -13.02 -4.51
N ALA A 42 0.87 -13.51 -3.82
CA ALA A 42 -0.06 -14.47 -4.38
C ALA A 42 -1.04 -13.79 -5.35
N LEU A 43 -1.42 -12.54 -5.06
CA LEU A 43 -2.25 -11.72 -5.94
C LEU A 43 -1.60 -11.50 -7.31
N GLU A 44 -0.28 -11.27 -7.35
CA GLU A 44 0.47 -11.14 -8.62
C GLU A 44 0.38 -12.42 -9.47
N CYS A 45 0.53 -13.60 -8.87
CA CYS A 45 0.39 -14.87 -9.59
C CYS A 45 -1.02 -15.06 -10.16
N VAL A 46 -2.06 -14.69 -9.40
CA VAL A 46 -3.46 -14.76 -9.86
C VAL A 46 -3.68 -13.80 -11.03
N ALA A 47 -3.20 -12.55 -10.91
CA ALA A 47 -3.32 -11.55 -11.97
C ALA A 47 -2.61 -11.99 -13.25
N PHE A 48 -1.43 -12.62 -13.14
CA PHE A 48 -0.71 -13.15 -14.28
C PHE A 48 -1.46 -14.30 -14.97
N ALA A 49 -1.98 -15.26 -14.20
CA ALA A 49 -2.76 -16.38 -14.75
C ALA A 49 -4.05 -15.89 -15.46
N GLN A 50 -4.70 -14.87 -14.90
CA GLN A 50 -5.86 -14.24 -15.53
C GLN A 50 -5.47 -13.58 -16.86
N ALA A 51 -4.37 -12.82 -16.89
CA ALA A 51 -3.90 -12.18 -18.11
C ALA A 51 -3.61 -13.20 -19.23
N VAL A 52 -3.03 -14.36 -18.91
CA VAL A 52 -2.84 -15.46 -19.87
C VAL A 52 -4.17 -15.99 -20.38
N THR A 53 -5.13 -16.21 -19.48
CA THR A 53 -6.46 -16.76 -19.82
C THR A 53 -7.22 -15.82 -20.76
N ASP A 54 -7.16 -14.52 -20.49
CA ASP A 54 -7.90 -13.50 -21.24
C ASP A 54 -7.15 -13.01 -22.50
N GLY A 55 -5.90 -13.43 -22.70
CA GLY A 55 -5.02 -12.86 -23.73
C GLY A 55 -4.71 -11.38 -23.50
N ALA A 56 -4.75 -10.93 -22.24
CA ALA A 56 -4.44 -9.57 -21.85
C ALA A 56 -2.93 -9.37 -21.65
N PRO A 57 -2.44 -8.11 -21.62
CA PRO A 57 -1.05 -7.82 -21.28
C PRO A 57 -0.68 -8.32 -19.88
N SER A 58 0.61 -8.66 -19.69
CA SER A 58 1.13 -9.01 -18.37
C SER A 58 0.82 -7.91 -17.35
N PRO A 59 0.43 -8.23 -16.10
CA PRO A 59 0.28 -7.23 -15.04
C PRO A 59 1.60 -6.50 -14.74
N VAL A 60 2.74 -7.17 -15.02
CA VAL A 60 4.08 -6.60 -14.96
C VAL A 60 4.77 -6.87 -16.31
N PRO A 61 4.64 -5.96 -17.30
CA PRO A 61 5.33 -6.08 -18.58
C PRO A 61 6.85 -5.96 -18.41
N ALA A 62 7.61 -6.64 -19.26
CA ALA A 62 9.07 -6.65 -19.18
C ALA A 62 9.68 -5.25 -19.40
N GLU A 63 8.99 -4.39 -20.15
CA GLU A 63 9.38 -3.00 -20.43
C GLU A 63 9.46 -2.16 -19.15
N GLN A 64 8.64 -2.45 -18.13
CA GLN A 64 8.74 -1.77 -16.85
C GLN A 64 10.01 -2.17 -16.10
N SER A 65 10.39 -3.45 -16.15
CA SER A 65 11.69 -3.89 -15.60
C SER A 65 12.86 -3.28 -16.36
N LEU A 66 12.76 -3.17 -17.69
CA LEU A 66 13.77 -2.49 -18.51
C LEU A 66 13.92 -1.03 -18.09
N GLN A 67 12.81 -0.31 -17.89
CA GLN A 67 12.85 1.09 -17.43
C GLN A 67 13.58 1.24 -16.09
N VAL A 68 13.31 0.36 -15.12
CA VAL A 68 14.02 0.35 -13.84
C VAL A 68 15.51 0.13 -14.04
N MET A 69 15.88 -0.86 -14.87
CA MET A 69 17.29 -1.14 -15.17
C MET A 69 17.98 0.04 -15.87
N THR A 70 17.31 0.73 -16.79
CA THR A 70 17.81 1.94 -17.46
C THR A 70 18.08 3.07 -16.46
N ILE A 71 17.20 3.26 -15.48
CA ILE A 71 17.39 4.25 -14.42
C ILE A 71 18.60 3.89 -13.55
N LEU A 72 18.72 2.61 -13.14
CA LEU A 72 19.84 2.14 -12.34
C LEU A 72 21.18 2.30 -13.07
N ASP A 73 21.24 1.95 -14.36
CA ASP A 73 22.42 2.19 -15.21
C ASP A 73 22.76 3.69 -15.29
N GLY A 74 21.76 4.54 -15.46
CA GLY A 74 21.92 6.00 -15.47
C GLY A 74 22.55 6.54 -14.19
N ILE A 75 22.15 6.01 -13.02
CA ILE A 75 22.73 6.38 -11.72
C ILE A 75 24.22 6.04 -11.69
N TYR A 76 24.61 4.84 -12.14
CA TYR A 76 26.02 4.46 -12.20
C TYR A 76 26.84 5.37 -13.14
N ARG A 77 26.33 5.64 -14.35
CA ARG A 77 27.01 6.53 -15.32
C ARG A 77 27.11 7.97 -14.82
N SER A 78 26.10 8.46 -14.12
CA SER A 78 26.11 9.77 -13.47
C SER A 78 27.20 9.86 -12.41
N GLN A 79 27.35 8.82 -11.58
CA GLN A 79 28.39 8.73 -10.57
C GLN A 79 29.80 8.71 -11.17
N GLU A 80 30.02 8.00 -12.28
CA GLU A 80 31.32 7.95 -12.96
C GLU A 80 31.71 9.30 -13.58
N THR A 81 30.73 10.00 -14.17
CA THR A 81 30.99 11.25 -14.89
C THR A 81 30.89 12.50 -14.02
N GLY A 82 30.37 12.36 -12.79
CA GLY A 82 30.17 13.46 -11.85
C GLY A 82 29.12 14.49 -12.30
N ARG A 83 28.20 14.10 -13.20
CA ARG A 83 27.17 14.98 -13.76
C ARG A 83 25.92 14.21 -14.14
N GLU A 84 24.82 14.93 -14.32
CA GLU A 84 23.54 14.37 -14.76
C GLU A 84 23.66 13.68 -16.13
N VAL A 85 22.91 12.57 -16.29
CA VAL A 85 22.83 11.77 -17.51
C VAL A 85 21.37 11.72 -17.95
N LEU A 86 21.12 12.09 -19.21
CA LEU A 86 19.80 11.96 -19.83
C LEU A 86 19.53 10.48 -20.15
N LEU A 87 18.31 10.03 -19.87
CA LEU A 87 17.80 8.72 -20.24
C LEU A 87 16.90 8.86 -21.47
N ASP A 88 16.95 7.88 -22.36
CA ASP A 88 16.09 7.78 -23.55
C ASP A 88 14.82 6.94 -23.26
#